data_AF-A0A7T7BHT2-F1
#
_entry.id   AF-A0A7T7BHT2-F1
#
_cell.length_a   1.000
_cell.length_b   1.000
_cell.length_c   1.000
_cell.angle_alpha   90.00
_cell.angle_beta   90.00
_cell.angle_gamma   90.00
#
_symmetry.space_group_name_H-M   'P 1'
#
loop_
_entity.id
_entity.type
_entity.pdbx_description
1 polymer ?
#
loop_
_entity_poly.entity_id
_entity_poly.type
_entity_poly.pdbx_seq_one_letter_code
_entity_poly.pdbx_strand_id
1 'polypeptide(L)'
;MDEVAFDCKLNDVDFVLHLASPLPHGKDKQTYFPPAVKGATALLKAAAKVPTIKKVVVASSIAALIPMSGIPTGGIVREDNIWVFSVDENGDFEDT
;
A
#
# COMPACT_ATOMS: atom_id res chain seq x y z
N MET A 1 -1.78 -12.07 5.19
CA MET A 1 -2.65 -11.61 6.29
C MET A 1 -4.00 -12.30 6.21
N ASP A 2 -4.57 -12.74 7.33
CA ASP A 2 -5.94 -13.27 7.39
C ASP A 2 -6.95 -12.10 7.35
N GLU A 3 -8.15 -12.32 6.82
CA GLU A 3 -9.22 -11.31 6.84
C GLU A 3 -9.71 -11.00 8.26
N VAL A 4 -9.60 -11.97 9.18
CA VAL A 4 -10.00 -11.80 10.60
C VAL A 4 -8.85 -11.30 11.49
N ALA A 5 -7.69 -10.95 10.92
CA ALA A 5 -6.49 -10.58 11.69
C ALA A 5 -6.68 -9.37 12.62
N PHE A 6 -7.67 -8.51 12.33
CA PHE A 6 -7.95 -7.29 13.08
C PHE A 6 -9.28 -7.32 13.85
N ASP A 7 -9.97 -8.47 13.88
CA ASP A 7 -11.26 -8.59 14.55
C ASP A 7 -11.14 -8.26 16.04
N CYS A 8 -12.03 -7.38 16.50
CA CYS A 8 -12.07 -6.83 17.87
C CYS A 8 -10.80 -6.06 18.31
N LYS A 9 -9.72 -6.03 17.52
CA LYS A 9 -8.47 -5.32 17.85
C LYS A 9 -8.59 -3.81 17.69
N LEU A 10 -9.57 -3.39 16.90
CA LEU A 10 -9.82 -1.98 16.59
C LEU A 10 -10.97 -1.39 17.41
N ASN A 11 -11.58 -2.16 18.31
CA ASN A 11 -12.67 -1.67 19.15
C ASN A 11 -12.19 -0.48 19.99
N ASP A 12 -13.03 0.56 20.07
CA ASP A 12 -12.77 1.79 20.82
C ASP A 12 -11.52 2.58 20.37
N VAL A 13 -11.02 2.30 19.15
CA VAL A 13 -9.94 3.07 18.52
C VAL A 13 -10.51 4.28 17.77
N ASP A 14 -9.93 5.45 17.98
CA ASP A 14 -10.25 6.67 17.23
C ASP A 14 -9.42 6.83 15.95
N PHE A 15 -8.16 6.38 15.97
CA PHE A 15 -7.18 6.62 14.90
C PHE A 15 -6.30 5.40 14.66
N VAL A 16 -6.02 5.12 13.39
CA VAL A 16 -5.12 4.03 12.99
C VAL A 16 -3.94 4.60 12.20
N LEU A 17 -2.72 4.22 12.59
CA LEU A 17 -1.50 4.50 11.83
C LEU A 17 -0.97 3.19 11.25
N HIS A 18 -1.15 2.98 9.95
CA HIS A 18 -0.63 1.82 9.24
C HIS A 18 0.80 2.08 8.79
N LEU A 19 1.76 1.65 9.62
CA LEU A 19 3.19 1.80 9.38
C LEU A 19 3.85 0.51 8.89
N ALA A 20 3.24 -0.64 9.17
CA ALA A 20 3.79 -1.94 8.84
C ALA A 20 3.50 -2.28 7.36
N SER A 21 4.54 -2.24 6.54
CA SER A 21 4.52 -2.74 5.16
C SER A 21 5.70 -3.70 4.95
N PRO A 22 5.51 -4.82 4.23
CA PRO A 22 6.62 -5.55 3.64
C PRO A 22 7.49 -4.60 2.82
N LEU A 23 8.80 -4.73 2.96
CA LEU A 23 9.76 -3.98 2.17
C LEU A 23 10.31 -4.89 1.06
N PRO A 24 10.46 -4.37 -0.17
CA PRO A 24 11.08 -5.13 -1.25
C PRO A 24 12.47 -5.63 -0.86
N HIS A 25 12.75 -6.91 -1.11
CA HIS A 25 14.06 -7.52 -0.89
C HIS A 25 14.43 -8.40 -2.10
N GLY A 26 14.98 -7.76 -3.13
CA GLY A 26 15.21 -8.41 -4.42
C GLY A 26 13.96 -8.37 -5.32
N LYS A 27 13.95 -9.21 -6.34
CA LYS A 27 13.01 -9.13 -7.47
C LYS A 27 11.77 -10.00 -7.33
N ASP A 28 11.78 -10.98 -6.41
CA ASP A 28 10.62 -11.84 -6.16
C ASP A 28 9.46 -11.06 -5.52
N LYS A 29 8.55 -10.57 -6.38
CA LYS A 29 7.36 -9.80 -6.01
C LYS A 29 6.45 -10.54 -5.04
N GLN A 30 6.44 -11.89 -5.05
CA GLN A 30 5.52 -12.66 -4.23
C GLN A 30 5.78 -12.45 -2.73
N THR A 31 7.02 -12.10 -2.39
CA THR A 31 7.43 -11.89 -1.00
C THR A 31 6.93 -10.58 -0.40
N TYR A 32 6.66 -9.54 -1.21
CA TYR A 32 6.29 -8.22 -0.71
C TYR A 32 5.02 -7.63 -1.32
N PHE A 33 4.74 -7.85 -2.62
CA PHE A 33 3.63 -7.19 -3.31
C PHE A 33 2.25 -7.71 -2.87
N PRO A 34 1.89 -9.00 -3.06
CA PRO A 34 0.61 -9.51 -2.56
C PRO A 34 0.44 -9.33 -1.03
N PRO A 35 1.46 -9.57 -0.19
CA PRO A 35 1.36 -9.32 1.25
C PRO A 35 1.08 -7.86 1.60
N ALA A 36 1.69 -6.88 0.92
CA ALA A 36 1.46 -5.45 1.17
C ALA A 36 0.01 -5.07 0.83
N VAL A 37 -0.48 -5.47 -0.35
CA VAL A 37 -1.88 -5.23 -0.77
C VAL A 37 -2.85 -5.88 0.21
N LYS A 38 -2.64 -7.15 0.56
CA LYS A 38 -3.52 -7.88 1.48
C LYS A 38 -3.50 -7.30 2.89
N GLY A 39 -2.33 -6.89 3.39
CA GLY A 39 -2.18 -6.28 4.71
C GLY A 39 -2.93 -4.96 4.84
N ALA A 40 -2.68 -4.04 3.90
CA ALA A 40 -3.31 -2.72 3.90
C ALA A 40 -4.84 -2.83 3.70
N THR A 41 -5.30 -3.64 2.74
CA THR A 41 -6.74 -3.78 2.48
C THR A 41 -7.49 -4.50 3.60
N ALA A 42 -6.90 -5.52 4.24
CA ALA A 42 -7.50 -6.18 5.40
C ALA A 42 -7.69 -5.20 6.58
N LEU A 43 -6.68 -4.37 6.86
CA LEU A 43 -6.77 -3.33 7.89
C LEU A 43 -7.85 -2.30 7.56
N LEU A 44 -7.89 -1.80 6.32
CA LEU A 44 -8.89 -0.83 5.88
C LEU A 44 -10.32 -1.40 5.96
N LYS A 45 -10.52 -2.65 5.52
CA LYS A 45 -11.80 -3.35 5.64
C LYS A 45 -12.24 -3.53 7.09
N ALA A 46 -11.32 -3.85 8.00
CA ALA A 46 -11.62 -3.99 9.41
C ALA A 46 -11.94 -2.63 10.06
N ALA A 47 -11.13 -1.60 9.76
CA ALA A 47 -11.33 -0.25 10.26
C ALA A 47 -12.66 0.34 9.82
N ALA A 48 -13.08 0.09 8.58
CA ALA A 48 -14.38 0.55 8.05
C ALA A 48 -15.60 -0.02 8.80
N LYS A 49 -15.44 -1.13 9.53
CA LYS A 49 -16.52 -1.74 10.34
C LYS A 49 -16.62 -1.11 11.74
N VAL A 50 -15.63 -0.31 12.16
CA VAL A 50 -15.57 0.26 13.51
C VAL A 50 -15.97 1.74 13.47
N PRO A 51 -17.14 2.12 14.01
CA PRO A 51 -17.69 3.47 13.88
C PRO A 51 -16.90 4.54 14.66
N THR A 52 -16.09 4.15 15.64
CA THR A 52 -15.27 5.09 16.42
C THR A 52 -14.06 5.61 15.63
N ILE A 53 -13.62 4.90 14.59
CA ILE A 53 -12.44 5.29 13.80
C ILE A 53 -12.78 6.53 12.96
N LYS A 54 -12.07 7.62 13.24
CA LYS A 54 -12.22 8.92 12.56
C LYS A 54 -11.29 9.07 11.37
N LYS A 55 -10.11 8.43 11.42
CA LYS A 55 -9.11 8.50 10.35
C LYS A 55 -8.15 7.32 10.39
N VAL A 56 -7.82 6.81 9.19
CA VAL A 56 -6.72 5.88 8.97
C VAL A 56 -5.64 6.62 8.19
N VAL A 57 -4.40 6.61 8.70
CA VAL A 57 -3.22 7.13 8.01
C VAL A 57 -2.39 5.94 7.54
N VAL A 58 -2.11 5.89 6.24
CA VAL A 58 -1.22 4.88 5.65
C VAL A 58 0.11 5.54 5.35
N ALA A 59 1.20 5.01 5.92
CA ALA A 59 2.54 5.45 5.57
C ALA A 59 2.92 4.85 4.21
N SER A 60 2.86 5.68 3.17
CA SER A 60 3.32 5.36 1.83
C SER A 60 4.77 5.84 1.62
N SER A 61 5.26 5.77 0.38
CA SER A 61 6.60 6.18 -0.02
C SER A 61 6.55 6.99 -1.31
N ILE A 62 7.58 7.81 -1.54
CA ILE A 62 7.83 8.45 -2.84
C ILE A 62 7.92 7.44 -3.99
N ALA A 63 8.31 6.19 -3.70
CA ALA A 63 8.32 5.12 -4.70
C ALA A 63 6.95 4.88 -5.34
N ALA A 64 5.85 5.13 -4.62
CA ALA A 64 4.49 5.01 -5.17
C ALA A 64 4.13 6.12 -6.18
N LEU A 65 4.93 7.18 -6.26
CA LEU A 65 4.78 8.29 -7.22
C LEU A 65 5.69 8.12 -8.45
N ILE A 66 6.34 6.97 -8.61
CA ILE A 66 7.19 6.66 -9.76
C ILE A 66 6.44 5.64 -10.63
N PRO A 67 6.16 5.95 -11.91
CA PRO A 67 5.55 4.98 -12.82
C PRO A 67 6.43 3.73 -12.97
N MET A 68 5.81 2.57 -13.17
CA MET A 68 6.55 1.32 -13.43
C MET A 68 7.42 1.40 -14.70
N SER A 69 7.06 2.25 -15.66
CA SER A 69 7.84 2.56 -16.85
C SER A 69 9.02 3.52 -16.60
N GLY A 70 9.23 3.95 -15.35
CA GLY A 70 10.24 4.93 -14.96
C GLY A 70 9.75 6.38 -15.02
N ILE A 71 10.58 7.27 -14.49
CA ILE A 71 10.32 8.72 -14.53
C ILE A 71 10.58 9.21 -15.97
N PRO A 72 9.62 9.91 -16.61
CA PRO A 72 9.83 10.50 -17.93
C PRO A 72 11.06 11.41 -17.97
N THR A 73 11.75 11.51 -19.11
CA THR A 73 12.93 12.37 -19.25
C THR A 73 12.62 13.82 -18.87
N GLY A 74 13.39 14.38 -17.93
CA GLY A 74 13.17 15.73 -17.40
C GLY A 74 11.99 15.84 -16.41
N GLY A 75 11.36 14.72 -16.04
CA GLY A 75 10.27 14.66 -15.09
C GLY A 75 10.72 14.96 -13.67
N ILE A 76 9.89 15.72 -12.94
CA ILE A 76 10.06 16.00 -11.52
C ILE A 76 8.95 15.25 -10.78
N VAL A 77 9.30 14.44 -9.78
CA VAL A 77 8.31 13.74 -8.95
C VAL A 77 7.60 14.75 -8.06
N ARG A 78 6.27 14.82 -8.18
CA ARG A 78 5.36 15.63 -7.36
C ARG A 78 4.15 14.78 -7.00
N GLU A 79 3.47 15.15 -5.92
CA GLU A 79 2.24 14.47 -5.49
C GLU A 79 1.08 14.64 -6.47
N ASP A 80 1.10 15.71 -7.27
CA ASP A 80 0.05 16.13 -8.20
C ASP A 80 0.39 15.88 -9.67
N ASN A 81 1.35 15.01 -9.95
CA ASN A 81 1.70 14.63 -11.31
C ASN A 81 0.52 13.95 -12.04
N ILE A 82 0.34 14.27 -13.32
CA ILE A 82 -0.69 13.68 -14.20
C ILE A 82 -0.27 12.31 -14.80
N TRP A 83 0.67 11.62 -14.14
CA TRP A 83 1.18 10.35 -14.62
C TRP A 83 0.25 9.19 -14.28
N VAL A 84 0.33 8.14 -15.08
CA VAL A 84 -0.44 6.91 -14.84
C VAL A 84 0.39 5.98 -13.96
N PHE A 85 -0.11 5.73 -12.74
CA PHE A 85 0.51 4.85 -11.75
C PHE A 85 -0.14 3.45 -11.71
N SER A 86 -0.81 3.05 -12.79
CA SER A 86 -1.42 1.72 -12.89
C SER A 86 -0.35 0.65 -12.74
N VAL A 87 -0.59 -0.31 -11.86
CA VAL A 87 0.28 -1.47 -11.66
C VAL A 87 -0.33 -2.66 -12.38
N ASP A 88 0.43 -3.30 -13.25
CA ASP A 88 0.09 -4.64 -13.73
C ASP A 88 0.45 -5.65 -12.63
N GLU A 89 -0.55 -6.12 -11.89
CA GLU A 89 -0.36 -7.11 -10.83
C GLU A 89 0.27 -8.41 -11.34
N ASN A 90 0.08 -8.73 -12.62
CA ASN A 90 0.65 -9.92 -13.26
C ASN A 90 2.01 -9.65 -13.91
N GLY A 91 2.42 -8.39 -14.04
CA GLY A 91 3.69 -7.98 -14.65
C GLY A 91 4.90 -8.65 -13.98
N ASP A 92 5.91 -8.96 -14.77
CA ASP A 92 7.18 -9.48 -14.25
C ASP A 92 8.03 -8.32 -13.71
N PHE A 93 8.56 -8.48 -12.51
CA PHE A 93 9.42 -7.50 -11.83
C PHE A 93 10.90 -7.88 -11.99
N GLU A 94 11.20 -9.00 -12.69
CA GLU A 94 12.55 -9.45 -12.94
C GLU A 94 13.27 -8.61 -14.02
N ASP A 95 12.51 -7.97 -14.93
CA ASP A 95 13.03 -7.15 -16.04
C ASP A 95 13.18 -5.65 -15.71
N THR A 96 12.86 -5.24 -14.47
CA THR A 96 13.11 -3.87 -13.97
C THR A 96 14.47 -3.70 -13.32
#